data_AF-A0A9P7J4P7-F1
#
_entry.id   AF-A0A9P7J4P7-F1
#
_cell.length_a   1.000
_cell.length_b   1.000
_cell.length_c   1.000
_cell.angle_alpha   90.00
_cell.angle_beta   90.00
_cell.angle_gamma   90.00
#
_symmetry.space_group_name_H-M   'P 1'
#
loop_
_entity.id
_entity.type
_entity.pdbx_description
1 polymer ?
#
loop_
_entity_poly.entity_id
_entity_poly.type
_entity_poly.pdbx_seq_one_letter_code
_entity_poly.pdbx_strand_id
1 'polypeptide(L)'
;MTKVLIQTWNDKHKSNLILSKGLDLVEEEEQITHQTFKFDPNDLGNKEEYTSVKAEIQGKDSKEPSDHYLLVYKVELRENIMLLAVLSQAVNTTESKSVCVGSKPAKDEIVK
;
A
#
# COMPACT_ATOMS: atom_id res chain seq x y z
N MET A 1 -5.24 36.28 -31.16
CA MET A 1 -5.33 36.09 -29.70
C MET A 1 -5.16 37.37 -28.89
N THR A 2 -4.27 38.31 -29.23
CA THR A 2 -4.06 39.55 -28.45
C THR A 2 -5.34 40.38 -28.25
N LYS A 3 -6.22 40.46 -29.26
CA LYS A 3 -7.53 41.13 -29.15
C LYS A 3 -8.43 40.52 -28.06
N VAL A 4 -8.37 39.20 -27.87
CA VAL A 4 -9.13 38.50 -26.82
C VAL A 4 -8.57 38.83 -25.44
N LEU A 5 -7.23 38.88 -25.28
CA LEU A 5 -6.60 39.27 -24.03
C LEU A 5 -6.92 40.71 -23.63
N ILE A 6 -6.93 41.64 -24.59
CA ILE A 6 -7.33 43.03 -24.36
C ILE A 6 -8.80 43.12 -23.95
N GLN A 7 -9.68 42.31 -24.56
CA GLN A 7 -11.07 42.23 -24.16
C GLN A 7 -11.22 41.70 -22.73
N THR A 8 -10.52 40.62 -22.36
CA THR A 8 -10.54 40.08 -20.99
C THR A 8 -10.08 41.11 -19.94
N TRP A 9 -9.08 41.93 -20.28
CA TRP A 9 -8.60 43.02 -19.42
C TRP A 9 -9.64 44.15 -19.29
N ASN A 10 -10.23 44.60 -20.41
CA ASN A 10 -11.32 45.58 -20.42
C ASN A 10 -12.56 45.09 -19.65
N ASP A 11 -12.83 43.79 -19.71
CA ASP A 11 -13.90 43.13 -18.97
C ASP A 11 -13.54 42.85 -17.50
N LYS A 12 -12.38 43.35 -17.02
CA LYS A 12 -11.89 43.20 -15.64
C LYS A 12 -11.83 41.75 -15.16
N HIS A 13 -11.52 40.82 -16.06
CA HIS A 13 -11.44 39.39 -15.73
C HIS A 13 -12.74 38.82 -15.13
N LYS A 14 -13.92 39.38 -15.45
CA LYS A 14 -15.23 38.90 -14.92
C LYS A 14 -15.48 37.40 -15.10
N SER A 15 -14.95 36.80 -16.16
CA SER A 15 -15.05 35.36 -16.43
C SER A 15 -13.96 34.52 -15.74
N ASN A 16 -12.88 35.14 -15.25
CA ASN A 16 -11.74 34.52 -14.58
C ASN A 16 -11.58 35.14 -13.19
N LEU A 17 -12.45 34.75 -12.26
CA LEU A 17 -12.29 35.10 -10.86
C LEU A 17 -11.00 34.47 -10.32
N ILE A 18 -10.29 35.21 -9.45
CA ILE A 18 -9.01 34.78 -8.85
C ILE A 18 -9.24 33.52 -8.00
N LEU A 19 -10.35 33.48 -7.27
CA LEU A 19 -10.82 32.33 -6.50
C LEU A 19 -12.30 32.10 -6.79
N SER A 20 -12.70 30.84 -6.95
CA SER A 20 -14.12 30.48 -7.05
C SER A 20 -14.81 30.59 -5.70
N LYS A 21 -16.11 30.88 -5.70
CA LYS A 21 -16.92 30.91 -4.47
C LYS A 21 -16.84 29.55 -3.77
N GLY A 22 -16.24 29.50 -2.58
CA GLY A 22 -16.03 28.27 -1.80
C GLY A 22 -14.62 27.67 -1.85
N LEU A 23 -13.68 28.26 -2.59
CA LEU A 23 -12.26 27.88 -2.57
C LEU A 23 -11.41 28.78 -1.65
N ASP A 24 -12.03 29.79 -1.04
CA ASP A 24 -11.43 30.67 -0.04
C ASP A 24 -11.61 30.03 1.35
N LEU A 25 -10.69 29.12 1.69
CA LEU A 25 -10.76 28.25 2.87
C LEU A 25 -9.74 28.61 3.95
N VAL A 26 -8.76 29.44 3.62
CA VAL A 26 -7.61 29.76 4.48
C VAL A 26 -7.55 31.28 4.60
N GLU A 27 -7.35 31.78 5.81
CA GLU A 27 -7.20 33.21 6.04
C GLU A 27 -5.90 33.72 5.37
N GLU A 28 -5.91 34.95 4.88
CA GLU A 28 -4.76 35.54 4.16
C GLU A 28 -3.47 35.52 5.00
N GLU A 29 -3.61 35.65 6.33
CA GLU A 29 -2.49 35.66 7.28
C GLU A 29 -1.84 34.27 7.45
N GLU A 30 -2.56 33.19 7.17
CA GLU A 30 -2.08 31.81 7.26
C GLU A 30 -1.54 31.28 5.91
N GLN A 31 -1.67 32.06 4.83
CA GLN A 31 -1.29 31.64 3.49
C GLN A 31 0.23 31.72 3.25
N ILE A 32 0.85 30.58 2.89
CA ILE A 32 2.29 30.50 2.60
C ILE A 32 2.56 30.51 1.08
N THR A 33 3.14 31.59 0.57
CA THR A 33 3.56 31.70 -0.85
C THR A 33 5.00 31.20 -1.03
N HIS A 34 5.17 30.00 -1.58
CA HIS A 34 6.49 29.41 -1.80
C HIS A 34 7.22 30.09 -2.97
N GLN A 35 8.43 30.61 -2.71
CA GLN A 35 9.18 31.37 -3.72
C GLN A 35 10.24 30.53 -4.47
N THR A 36 10.69 29.39 -3.91
CA THR A 36 11.56 28.39 -4.58
C THR A 36 11.72 27.15 -3.69
N PHE A 37 11.76 25.95 -4.28
CA PHE A 37 12.18 24.73 -3.56
C PHE A 37 13.70 24.71 -3.45
N LYS A 38 14.21 24.70 -2.22
CA LYS A 38 15.64 24.51 -1.92
C LYS A 38 15.87 23.06 -1.50
N PHE A 39 17.04 22.52 -1.83
CA PHE A 39 17.43 21.19 -1.39
C PHE A 39 17.84 21.24 0.08
N ASP A 40 17.13 20.50 0.93
CA ASP A 40 17.43 20.41 2.35
C ASP A 40 18.38 19.25 2.63
N PRO A 41 19.53 19.49 3.29
CA PRO A 41 20.47 18.42 3.65
C PRO A 41 19.96 17.52 4.79
N ASN A 42 18.90 17.90 5.50
CA ASN A 42 18.31 17.16 6.63
C ASN A 42 16.93 16.56 6.32
N ASP A 43 16.67 16.21 5.06
CA ASP A 43 15.38 15.68 4.61
C ASP A 43 14.87 14.48 5.43
N LEU A 44 15.78 13.58 5.84
CA LEU A 44 15.44 12.39 6.61
C LEU A 44 14.91 12.70 8.02
N GLY A 45 15.56 13.63 8.75
CA GLY A 45 15.12 14.01 10.09
C GLY A 45 13.84 14.85 10.06
N ASN A 46 13.74 15.78 9.10
CA ASN A 46 12.56 16.61 8.95
C ASN A 46 11.31 15.77 8.65
N LYS A 47 11.44 14.68 7.90
CA LYS A 47 10.32 13.77 7.58
C LYS A 47 9.70 13.10 8.82
N GLU A 48 10.51 12.75 9.82
CA GLU A 48 10.02 12.17 11.08
C GLU A 48 9.22 13.19 11.88
N GLU A 49 9.69 14.44 11.93
CA GLU A 49 9.00 15.57 12.54
C GLU A 49 7.72 15.95 11.77
N TYR A 50 7.72 15.91 10.45
CA TYR A 50 6.50 16.10 9.65
C TYR A 50 5.47 15.00 9.91
N THR A 51 5.91 13.77 10.16
CA THR A 51 5.01 12.64 10.44
C THR A 51 4.34 12.79 11.80
N SER A 52 5.07 13.26 12.81
CA SER A 52 4.50 13.53 14.14
C SER A 52 3.52 14.71 14.11
N VAL A 53 3.86 15.81 13.43
CA VAL A 53 2.99 16.99 13.29
C VAL A 53 1.76 16.68 12.43
N LYS A 54 1.88 15.90 11.35
CA LYS A 54 0.75 15.45 10.53
C LYS A 54 -0.26 14.65 11.36
N ALA A 55 0.21 13.77 12.24
CA ALA A 55 -0.64 12.96 13.11
C ALA A 55 -1.36 13.80 14.19
N GLU A 56 -0.77 14.92 14.59
CA GLU A 56 -1.39 15.89 15.51
C GLU A 56 -2.51 16.68 14.83
N ILE A 57 -2.28 17.17 13.60
CA ILE A 57 -3.24 18.01 12.87
C ILE A 57 -4.43 17.20 12.35
N GLN A 58 -4.21 16.01 11.77
CA GLN A 58 -5.29 15.20 11.20
C GLN A 58 -5.91 14.20 12.18
N GLY A 59 -5.37 14.09 13.40
CA GLY A 59 -5.74 13.06 14.36
C GLY A 59 -5.26 11.67 13.95
N LYS A 60 -4.91 10.84 14.94
CA LYS A 60 -4.36 9.48 14.75
C LYS A 60 -5.30 8.48 14.06
N ASP A 61 -6.54 8.88 13.74
CA ASP A 61 -7.56 8.05 13.08
C ASP A 61 -7.67 8.27 11.58
N SER A 62 -6.88 9.18 10.99
CA SER A 62 -6.74 9.28 9.53
C SER A 62 -5.93 8.07 9.02
N LYS A 63 -6.62 6.94 8.97
CA LYS A 63 -6.11 5.65 8.52
C LYS A 63 -5.75 5.78 7.05
N GLU A 64 -4.46 5.93 6.76
CA GLU A 64 -3.99 5.84 5.37
C GLU A 64 -4.48 4.50 4.81
N PRO A 65 -5.06 4.47 3.59
CA PRO A 65 -5.64 3.24 3.03
C PRO A 65 -4.60 2.10 2.90
N SER A 66 -3.31 2.45 2.95
CA SER A 66 -2.15 1.55 3.12
C SER A 66 -2.37 0.47 4.19
N ASP A 67 -2.88 0.84 5.37
CA ASP A 67 -3.04 -0.09 6.49
C ASP A 67 -4.13 -1.13 6.24
N HIS A 68 -5.14 -0.78 5.43
CA HIS A 68 -6.20 -1.71 5.04
C HIS A 68 -5.67 -2.78 4.07
N TYR A 69 -4.83 -2.41 3.10
CA TYR A 69 -4.21 -3.37 2.17
C TYR A 69 -3.23 -4.31 2.90
N LEU A 70 -2.47 -3.82 3.87
CA LEU A 70 -1.55 -4.65 4.67
C LEU A 70 -2.26 -5.73 5.50
N LEU A 71 -3.48 -5.45 5.99
CA LEU A 71 -4.27 -6.44 6.72
C LEU A 71 -4.77 -7.55 5.80
N VAL A 72 -5.21 -7.20 4.59
CA VAL A 72 -5.66 -8.18 3.58
C VAL A 72 -4.52 -9.14 3.20
N TYR A 73 -3.33 -8.61 2.87
CA TYR A 73 -2.18 -9.44 2.55
C TYR A 73 -1.70 -10.30 3.75
N LYS A 74 -1.81 -9.81 5.00
CA LYS A 74 -1.47 -10.59 6.19
C LYS A 74 -2.43 -11.75 6.45
N VAL A 75 -3.73 -11.56 6.20
CA VAL A 75 -4.73 -12.63 6.35
C VAL A 75 -4.50 -13.71 5.29
N GLU A 76 -4.33 -13.30 4.03
CA GLU A 76 -4.11 -14.21 2.90
C GLU A 76 -2.81 -15.01 3.05
N LEU A 77 -1.74 -14.40 3.57
CA LEU A 77 -0.49 -15.11 3.87
C LEU A 77 -0.66 -16.15 4.99
N ARG A 78 -1.44 -15.86 6.04
CA ARG A 78 -1.71 -16.80 7.14
C ARG A 78 -2.49 -18.01 6.66
N GLU A 79 -3.51 -17.81 5.82
CA GLU A 79 -4.30 -18.89 5.25
C GLU A 79 -3.45 -19.81 4.38
N ASN A 80 -2.59 -19.24 3.53
CA ASN A 80 -1.69 -20.02 2.68
C ASN A 80 -0.64 -20.81 3.46
N ILE A 81 -0.07 -20.25 4.52
CA ILE A 81 0.89 -20.96 5.38
C ILE A 81 0.21 -22.13 6.11
N MET A 82 -1.01 -21.93 6.62
CA MET A 82 -1.77 -23.01 7.26
C MET A 82 -2.10 -24.14 6.28
N LEU A 83 -2.49 -23.80 5.05
CA LEU A 83 -2.81 -24.78 4.02
C LEU A 83 -1.59 -25.62 3.64
N LEU A 84 -0.41 -25.00 3.51
CA LEU A 84 0.86 -25.71 3.27
C LEU A 84 1.24 -26.62 4.43
N ALA A 85 1.04 -26.19 5.68
CA ALA A 85 1.32 -27.01 6.86
C ALA A 85 0.41 -28.25 6.92
N VAL A 86 -0.87 -28.10 6.59
CA VAL A 86 -1.84 -29.21 6.53
C VAL A 86 -1.48 -30.17 5.40
N LEU A 87 -1.12 -29.66 4.21
CA LEU A 87 -0.67 -30.49 3.09
C LEU A 87 0.62 -31.26 3.42
N SER A 88 1.57 -30.65 4.12
CA SER A 88 2.78 -31.32 4.57
C SER A 88 2.49 -32.48 5.54
N GLN A 89 1.55 -32.30 6.48
CA GLN A 89 1.11 -33.37 7.38
C GLN A 89 0.38 -34.50 6.63
N ALA A 90 -0.39 -34.17 5.59
CA ALA A 90 -1.08 -35.15 4.76
C ALA A 90 -0.10 -36.01 3.95
N VAL A 91 0.99 -35.42 3.42
CA VAL A 91 2.05 -36.17 2.70
C VAL A 91 2.80 -37.12 3.66
N ASN A 92 3.11 -36.69 4.88
CA ASN A 92 3.82 -37.52 5.84
C ASN A 92 2.98 -38.72 6.35
N THR A 93 1.65 -38.63 6.29
CA THR A 93 0.74 -39.71 6.71
C THR A 93 0.43 -40.73 5.60
N THR A 94 0.66 -40.40 4.33
CA THR A 94 0.51 -41.33 3.20
C THR A 94 1.74 -42.20 2.99
N GLU A 95 2.95 -41.71 3.30
CA GLU A 95 4.18 -42.54 3.24
C GLU A 95 4.22 -43.63 4.32
N SER A 96 3.50 -43.46 5.43
CA SER A 96 3.44 -44.45 6.52
C SER A 96 2.50 -45.64 6.26
N LYS A 97 1.72 -45.64 5.16
CA LYS A 97 0.74 -46.71 4.83
C LYS A 97 1.15 -47.64 3.68
N SER A 98 2.30 -47.42 3.03
CA SER A 98 2.77 -48.30 1.93
C SER A 98 3.69 -49.44 2.38
N VAL A 99 4.13 -49.48 3.65
CA VAL A 99 4.86 -50.62 4.22
C VAL A 99 3.86 -51.58 4.86
N CYS A 100 3.14 -52.38 4.08
CA CYS A 100 2.51 -53.65 4.50
C CYS A 100 1.65 -54.28 3.39
N VAL A 101 2.22 -54.70 2.26
CA VAL A 101 1.60 -55.79 1.47
C VAL A 101 2.65 -56.66 0.80
N GLY A 102 2.77 -57.89 1.30
CA GLY A 102 2.90 -59.08 0.46
C GLY A 102 4.31 -59.56 0.10
N SER A 103 4.77 -60.61 0.79
CA SER A 103 5.55 -61.68 0.16
C SER A 103 5.42 -62.97 1.00
N LYS A 104 4.61 -63.91 0.51
CA LYS A 104 4.68 -65.34 0.88
C LYS A 104 5.39 -66.10 -0.26
N PRO A 105 6.04 -67.24 0.04
CA PRO A 105 7.24 -67.71 -0.64
C PRO A 105 6.94 -68.67 -1.79
N ALA A 106 7.78 -68.67 -2.83
CA ALA A 106 7.79 -69.75 -3.80
C ALA A 106 9.13 -69.87 -4.56
N LYS A 107 9.82 -70.97 -4.24
CA LYS A 107 10.56 -71.88 -5.14
C LYS A 107 12.04 -71.56 -5.41
N ASP A 108 12.86 -72.22 -4.61
CA ASP A 108 14.17 -72.73 -5.02
C ASP A 108 13.98 -73.78 -6.12
N GLU A 109 14.42 -73.48 -7.34
CA GLU A 109 14.92 -74.46 -8.30
C GLU A 109 15.65 -73.71 -9.43
N ILE A 110 16.97 -73.86 -9.53
CA ILE A 110 17.68 -74.21 -10.77
C ILE A 110 19.12 -74.60 -10.41
N VAL A 111 19.38 -75.85 -10.80
CA VAL A 111 20.61 -76.65 -10.79
C VAL A 111 21.63 -76.15 -11.83
N LYS A 112 22.91 -76.01 -11.45
CA LYS A 112 24.06 -76.77 -11.98
C LYS A 112 25.39 -76.34 -11.36
#